data_AF-A0A5J4VVR3-F1
#
_entry.id   AF-A0A5J4VVR3-F1
#
_cell.length_a   1.000
_cell.length_b   1.000
_cell.length_c   1.000
_cell.angle_alpha   90.00
_cell.angle_beta   90.00
_cell.angle_gamma   90.00
#
_symmetry.space_group_name_H-M   'P 1'
#
loop_
_entity.id
_entity.type
_entity.pdbx_description
1 polymer ?
#
loop_
_entity_poly.entity_id
_entity_poly.type
_entity_poly.pdbx_seq_one_letter_code
_entity_poly.pdbx_strand_id
1 'polypeptide(L)'
;MVTNNDFPVKIEANDRRYVVCRCKAVHRDDVEYFTSLSNEIQAIGIKESFHSQRRKRIQSEHHVHSLMILREEDQDINEDANDSINDDIMEQINV
;
A
#
# COMPACT_ATOMS: atom_id res chain seq x y z
N MET A 1 0.84 19.30 13.73
CA MET A 1 0.39 20.41 14.61
C MET A 1 0.05 21.59 13.72
N VAL A 2 -1.08 22.25 13.93
CA VAL A 2 -1.49 23.47 13.22
C VAL A 2 -1.74 24.54 14.27
N THR A 3 -1.26 25.75 14.03
CA THR A 3 -1.36 26.85 14.99
C THR A 3 -1.23 28.19 14.27
N ASN A 4 -1.94 29.19 14.79
CA ASN A 4 -1.90 30.58 14.32
C ASN A 4 -0.95 31.45 15.15
N ASN A 5 -0.21 30.86 16.08
CA ASN A 5 0.76 31.58 16.90
C ASN A 5 1.97 31.96 16.05
N ASP A 6 2.47 33.19 16.21
CA ASP A 6 3.66 33.66 15.51
C ASP A 6 4.91 32.84 15.85
N PHE A 7 4.98 32.28 17.07
CA PHE A 7 6.07 31.43 17.55
C PHE A 7 5.52 30.10 18.06
N PRO A 8 5.26 29.12 17.16
CA PRO A 8 4.52 27.92 17.49
C PRO A 8 5.34 26.89 18.28
N VAL A 9 6.65 26.80 18.02
CA VAL A 9 7.58 25.88 18.67
C VAL A 9 9.01 26.33 18.45
N LYS A 10 9.88 26.12 19.44
CA LYS A 10 11.33 26.30 19.28
C LYS A 10 11.93 25.05 18.63
N ILE A 11 12.59 25.20 17.49
CA ILE A 11 13.25 24.11 16.76
C ILE A 11 14.75 24.39 16.76
N GLU A 12 15.54 23.42 17.23
CA GLU A 12 16.99 23.50 17.20
C GLU A 12 17.52 23.18 15.80
N ALA A 13 18.69 23.73 15.42
CA ALA A 13 19.22 23.63 14.05
C ALA A 13 19.41 22.20 13.52
N ASN A 14 19.65 21.23 14.42
CA ASN A 14 19.88 19.82 14.07
C ASN A 14 18.63 18.94 14.27
N ASP A 15 17.49 19.51 14.64
CA ASP A 15 16.26 18.74 14.83
C ASP A 15 15.63 18.40 13.47
N ARG A 16 15.57 17.10 13.16
CA ARG A 16 15.06 16.59 11.88
C ARG A 16 13.63 16.07 11.96
N ARG A 17 12.95 16.27 13.10
CA ARG A 17 11.60 15.75 13.34
C ARG A 17 10.50 16.64 12.78
N TYR A 18 10.83 17.88 12.44
CA TYR A 18 9.85 18.89 12.07
C TYR A 18 10.07 19.39 10.64
N VAL A 19 8.96 19.52 9.91
CA VAL A 19 8.88 20.30 8.68
C VAL A 19 7.93 21.46 8.94
N VAL A 20 8.40 22.69 8.73
CA VAL A 20 7.61 23.90 8.95
C VAL A 20 7.09 24.40 7.62
N CYS A 21 5.77 24.51 7.50
CA CYS A 21 5.11 25.12 6.35
C CYS A 21 4.31 26.35 6.80
N ARG A 22 4.58 27.50 6.20
CA ARG A 22 3.81 28.73 6.43
C ARG A 22 2.89 28.96 5.25
N CYS A 23 1.59 28.86 5.49
CA CYS A 23 0.58 29.19 4.50
C CYS A 23 0.25 30.68 4.53
N LYS A 24 0.04 31.29 3.36
CA LYS A 24 -0.55 32.63 3.28
C LYS A 24 -2.04 32.52 3.63
N ALA A 25 -2.53 33.39 4.51
CA ALA A 25 -3.93 33.45 4.89
C ALA A 25 -4.75 34.26 3.87
N VAL A 26 -4.68 33.88 2.59
CA VAL A 26 -5.34 34.62 1.49
C VAL A 26 -6.86 34.59 1.63
N HIS A 27 -7.40 33.46 2.10
CA HIS A 27 -8.83 33.24 2.33
C HIS A 27 -9.21 33.45 3.80
N ARG A 28 -8.49 34.31 4.54
CA ARG A 28 -8.84 34.58 5.93
C ARG A 28 -10.27 35.16 5.97
N ASP A 29 -11.11 34.57 6.82
CA ASP A 29 -12.52 34.96 7.02
C ASP A 29 -13.43 34.77 5.77
N ASP A 30 -12.95 34.08 4.73
CA ASP A 30 -13.71 33.75 3.52
C ASP A 30 -14.56 32.48 3.72
N VAL A 31 -15.76 32.68 4.28
CA VAL A 31 -16.67 31.59 4.65
C VAL A 31 -17.15 30.79 3.44
N GLU A 32 -17.40 31.44 2.32
CA GLU A 32 -17.89 30.80 1.10
C GLU A 32 -16.85 29.86 0.52
N TYR A 33 -15.59 30.30 0.45
CA TYR A 33 -14.47 29.46 0.02
C TYR A 33 -14.36 28.18 0.86
N PHE A 34 -14.36 28.31 2.18
CA PHE A 34 -14.23 27.14 3.07
C PHE A 34 -15.44 26.21 3.01
N THR A 35 -16.64 26.75 2.78
CA THR A 35 -17.86 25.95 2.60
C THR A 35 -17.78 25.15 1.30
N SER A 36 -17.40 25.78 0.19
CA SER A 36 -17.19 25.11 -1.10
C SER A 36 -16.13 24.02 -1.00
N LEU A 37 -14.98 24.33 -0.39
CA LEU A 37 -13.88 23.38 -0.22
C LEU A 37 -14.28 22.18 0.65
N SER A 38 -15.03 22.40 1.73
CA SER A 38 -15.51 21.31 2.60
C SER A 38 -16.42 20.35 1.84
N ASN A 39 -17.34 20.89 1.04
CA ASN A 39 -18.25 20.09 0.22
C ASN A 39 -17.48 19.29 -0.83
N GLU A 40 -16.46 19.88 -1.47
CA GLU A 40 -15.62 19.18 -2.45
C GLU A 40 -14.85 18.01 -1.81
N ILE A 41 -14.24 18.23 -0.63
CA ILE A 41 -13.52 17.19 0.10
C ILE A 41 -14.46 16.05 0.51
N GLN A 42 -15.69 16.39 0.95
CA GLN A 42 -16.70 15.39 1.29
C GLN A 42 -17.16 14.60 0.06
N ALA A 43 -17.38 15.28 -1.08
CA ALA A 43 -17.82 14.65 -2.32
C ALA A 43 -16.76 13.71 -2.93
N ILE A 44 -15.48 14.06 -2.83
CA ILE A 44 -14.36 13.18 -3.24
C ILE A 44 -14.29 11.94 -2.33
N GLY A 45 -14.86 12.01 -1.13
CA GLY A 45 -14.67 11.05 -0.06
C GLY A 45 -13.26 11.15 0.50
N ILE A 46 -13.09 10.80 1.77
CA ILE A 46 -11.75 10.67 2.35
C ILE A 46 -11.10 9.47 1.67
N LYS A 47 -10.35 9.70 0.59
CA LYS A 47 -9.49 8.69 -0.01
C LYS A 47 -8.62 8.14 1.12
N GLU A 48 -8.45 6.83 1.15
CA GLU A 48 -7.70 6.17 2.21
C GLU A 48 -6.36 6.88 2.42
N SER A 49 -5.92 7.01 3.68
CA SER A 49 -4.61 7.55 3.99
C SER A 49 -3.54 6.92 3.09
N PHE A 50 -2.55 7.71 2.65
CA PHE A 50 -1.39 7.21 1.92
C PHE A 50 -0.77 5.96 2.58
N HIS A 51 -0.76 5.91 3.92
CA HIS A 51 -0.29 4.75 4.67
C HIS A 51 -1.21 3.52 4.54
N SER A 52 -2.52 3.71 4.47
CA SER A 52 -3.48 2.63 4.19
C SER A 52 -3.28 2.09 2.78
N GLN A 53 -3.20 2.97 1.78
CA GLN A 53 -2.94 2.58 0.39
C GLN A 53 -1.64 1.80 0.26
N ARG A 54 -0.56 2.28 0.88
CA ARG A 54 0.75 1.60 0.86
C ARG A 54 0.70 0.22 1.53
N ARG A 55 -0.01 0.09 2.66
CA ARG A 55 -0.19 -1.22 3.32
C ARG A 55 -0.94 -2.23 2.46
N LYS A 56 -2.04 -1.81 1.83
CA LYS A 56 -2.81 -2.67 0.93
C LYS A 56 -1.99 -3.13 -0.26
N ARG A 57 -1.18 -2.24 -0.84
CA ARG A 57 -0.27 -2.59 -1.93
C ARG A 57 0.74 -3.66 -1.51
N ILE A 58 1.42 -3.46 -0.38
CA ILE A 58 2.38 -4.45 0.14
C ILE A 58 1.69 -5.80 0.39
N GLN A 59 0.50 -5.80 1.00
CA GLN A 59 -0.27 -7.05 1.20
C GLN A 59 -0.64 -7.73 -0.11
N SER A 60 -1.03 -6.98 -1.14
CA SER A 60 -1.33 -7.56 -2.46
C SER A 60 -0.09 -8.15 -3.13
N GLU A 61 1.07 -7.49 -3.01
CA GLU A 61 2.35 -7.99 -3.53
C GLU A 61 2.74 -9.31 -2.83
N HIS A 62 2.59 -9.39 -1.50
CA HIS A 62 2.79 -10.64 -0.76
C HIS A 62 1.82 -11.74 -1.19
N HIS A 63 0.53 -11.42 -1.40
CA HIS A 63 -0.46 -12.40 -1.79
C HIS A 63 -0.17 -12.98 -3.19
N VAL A 64 0.20 -12.13 -4.15
CA VAL A 64 0.63 -12.57 -5.49
C VAL A 64 1.86 -13.46 -5.41
N HIS A 65 2.84 -13.10 -4.58
CA HIS A 65 4.05 -13.90 -4.41
C HIS A 65 3.73 -15.28 -3.83
N SER A 66 2.89 -15.37 -2.78
CA SER A 66 2.46 -16.66 -2.24
C SER A 66 1.69 -17.51 -3.26
N LEU A 67 0.83 -16.91 -4.07
CA LEU A 67 0.12 -17.64 -5.14
C LEU A 67 1.07 -18.14 -6.23
N MET A 68 2.16 -17.44 -6.49
CA MET A 68 3.17 -17.85 -7.47
C MET A 68 3.96 -19.06 -6.97
N ILE A 69 4.40 -19.03 -5.71
CA ILE A 69 5.09 -20.15 -5.07
C ILE A 69 4.21 -21.40 -5.05
N LEU A 70 2.95 -21.28 -4.62
CA LEU A 70 2.02 -22.41 -4.59
C LEU A 70 1.78 -23.03 -5.99
N ARG A 71 1.79 -22.20 -7.04
CA ARG A 71 1.69 -22.70 -8.42
C ARG A 71 2.93 -23.45 -8.89
N GLU A 72 4.11 -23.03 -8.45
CA GLU A 72 5.37 -23.74 -8.74
C GLU A 72 5.39 -25.09 -8.00
N GLU A 73 5.02 -25.10 -6.71
CA GLU A 73 4.90 -26.34 -5.93
C GLU A 73 3.89 -27.34 -6.54
N ASP A 74 2.73 -26.87 -7.03
CA ASP A 74 1.75 -27.72 -7.71
C ASP A 74 2.25 -28.27 -9.06
N GLN A 75 3.14 -27.54 -9.76
CA GLN A 75 3.76 -28.00 -11.00
C GLN A 75 4.81 -29.09 -10.73
N ASP A 76 5.66 -28.88 -9.74
CA ASP A 76 6.70 -29.83 -9.34
C ASP A 76 6.08 -31.17 -8.90
N ILE A 77 4.98 -31.14 -8.13
CA ILE A 77 4.26 -32.36 -7.69
C ILE A 77 3.68 -33.13 -8.88
N ASN A 78 3.23 -32.44 -9.93
CA ASN A 78 2.64 -33.07 -11.11
C ASN A 78 3.70 -33.64 -12.07
N GLU A 79 4.89 -33.06 -12.14
CA GLU A 79 6.02 -33.66 -12.87
C GLU A 79 6.49 -34.94 -12.17
N ASP A 80 6.70 -34.90 -10.85
CA ASP A 80 7.11 -36.07 -10.05
C ASP A 80 6.10 -37.24 -10.15
N ALA A 81 4.79 -36.92 -10.17
CA ALA A 81 3.75 -37.93 -10.31
C ALA A 81 3.71 -38.57 -11.71
N ASN A 82 3.94 -37.80 -12.77
CA ASN A 82 3.95 -38.32 -14.14
C ASN A 82 5.19 -39.16 -14.42
N ASP A 83 6.35 -38.78 -13.86
CA ASP A 83 7.57 -39.56 -14.00
C ASP A 83 7.44 -40.92 -13.28
N SER A 84 6.89 -40.94 -12.07
CA SER A 84 6.60 -42.19 -11.35
C SER A 84 5.60 -43.11 -12.07
N ILE A 85 4.56 -42.54 -12.71
CA ILE A 85 3.57 -43.33 -13.46
C ILE A 85 4.20 -43.88 -14.75
N ASN A 86 5.05 -43.11 -15.43
CA ASN A 86 5.73 -43.55 -16.64
C ASN A 86 6.72 -44.69 -16.34
N ASP A 87 7.44 -44.64 -15.23
CA ASP A 87 8.34 -45.71 -14.80
C ASP A 87 7.58 -47.01 -14.48
N ASP A 88 6.45 -46.92 -13.76
CA ASP A 88 5.60 -48.08 -13.44
C ASP A 88 4.97 -48.74 -14.68
N ILE A 89 4.62 -47.95 -15.70
CA ILE A 89 4.10 -48.45 -16.98
C ILE A 89 5.20 -49.14 -17.80
N MET A 90 6.41 -48.58 -17.82
CA MET A 90 7.55 -49.16 -18.54
C MET A 90 8.04 -50.47 -17.91
N GLU A 91 7.91 -50.62 -16.58
CA GLU A 91 8.24 -51.86 -15.89
C GLU A 91 7.21 -52.97 -16.14
N GLN A 92 5.92 -52.65 -16.29
CA GLN A 92 4.86 -53.62 -16.63
C GLN A 92 4.86 -54.11 -18.08
N ILE A 93 5.42 -53.34 -19.02
CA ILE A 93 5.51 -53.71 -20.45
C ILE A 93 6.69 -54.66 -20.72
N ASN A 94 7.71 -54.68 -19.84
CA ASN A 94 8.91 -55.52 -19.98
C ASN A 94 8.85 -56.86 -19.23
N VAL A 95 7.65 -57.31 -18.80
CA VAL A 95 7.39 -58.63 -18.18
C VAL A 95 6.63 -59.56 -19.12
#